data_AF-A0A382ULQ6-F1
#
_entry.id   AF-A0A382ULQ6-F1
#
_cell.length_a   1.000
_cell.length_b   1.000
_cell.length_c   1.000
_cell.angle_alpha   90.00
_cell.angle_beta   90.00
_cell.angle_gamma   90.00
#
_symmetry.space_group_name_H-M   'P 1'
#
loop_
_entity.id
_entity.type
_entity.pdbx_description
1 polymer ?
#
loop_
_entity_poly.entity_id
_entity_poly.type
_entity_poly.pdbx_seq_one_letter_code
_entity_poly.pdbx_strand_id
1 'polypeptide(L)'
;MEKSVFAGLTVLILLLSSVSLYLSSESDDFNNSTNFSSRLVPVWERVNQPFNTTGSYSYTLEKGQYDIIGPESVFIDVELPSSELGCTITDDCKVHLGLWVPNVPNGTKIPVIADVGPYYDDGDVDALTPANRLGKFLIENMVPHGYAVAQVSVFGTGMSNHCMDFMGLSEQEGINAAVTWLGTQEWSNGNVGIVGKSYDGTTPWQAAMFGNPHL
;
A
#
# COMPACT_ATOMS: atom_id res chain seq x y z
N MET A 1 -55.70 -15.11 -36.55
CA MET A 1 -55.26 -16.08 -35.52
C MET A 1 -53.73 -16.07 -35.31
N GLU A 2 -52.93 -15.49 -36.20
CA GLU A 2 -51.45 -15.54 -36.11
C GLU A 2 -50.80 -14.49 -35.18
N LYS A 3 -51.34 -13.27 -35.11
CA LYS A 3 -50.74 -12.18 -34.30
C LYS A 3 -50.85 -12.41 -32.79
N SER A 4 -51.96 -13.02 -32.34
CA SER A 4 -52.23 -13.32 -30.93
C SER A 4 -51.31 -14.44 -30.40
N VAL A 5 -51.03 -15.44 -31.24
CA VAL A 5 -50.13 -16.55 -30.91
C VAL A 5 -48.67 -16.08 -30.87
N PHE A 6 -48.27 -15.22 -31.82
CA PHE A 6 -46.92 -14.63 -31.81
C PHE A 6 -46.68 -13.77 -30.56
N ALA A 7 -47.64 -12.91 -30.18
CA ALA A 7 -47.54 -12.11 -28.96
C ALA A 7 -47.44 -12.99 -27.69
N GLY A 8 -48.22 -14.07 -27.62
CA GLY A 8 -48.15 -15.02 -26.51
C GLY A 8 -46.79 -15.72 -26.41
N LEU A 9 -46.22 -16.12 -27.55
CA LEU A 9 -44.90 -16.78 -27.59
C LEU A 9 -43.78 -15.82 -27.14
N THR A 10 -43.82 -14.57 -27.56
CA THR A 10 -42.82 -13.55 -27.17
C THR A 10 -42.86 -13.29 -25.66
N VAL A 11 -44.05 -13.17 -25.07
CA VAL A 11 -44.18 -12.99 -23.61
C VAL A 11 -43.66 -14.22 -22.85
N LEU A 12 -43.95 -15.43 -23.34
CA LEU A 12 -43.45 -16.65 -22.72
C LEU A 12 -41.93 -16.75 -22.77
N ILE A 13 -41.30 -16.38 -23.89
CA ILE A 13 -39.83 -16.36 -24.04
C ILE A 13 -39.20 -15.34 -23.09
N LEU A 14 -39.79 -14.15 -22.95
CA LEU A 14 -39.28 -13.13 -22.02
C LEU A 14 -39.37 -13.61 -20.56
N LEU A 15 -40.46 -14.28 -20.18
CA LEU A 15 -40.60 -14.86 -18.84
C LEU A 15 -39.64 -16.03 -18.60
N LEU A 16 -39.47 -16.90 -19.60
CA LEU A 16 -38.53 -18.02 -19.51
C LEU A 16 -37.07 -17.55 -19.43
N SER A 17 -36.71 -16.49 -20.15
CA SER A 17 -35.36 -15.91 -20.09
C SER A 17 -35.03 -15.32 -18.72
N SER A 18 -35.99 -14.68 -18.06
CA SER A 18 -35.82 -14.11 -16.73
C SER A 18 -35.74 -15.20 -15.65
N VAL A 19 -36.53 -16.26 -15.78
CA VAL A 19 -36.43 -17.45 -14.91
C VAL A 19 -35.11 -18.19 -15.13
N SER A 20 -34.65 -18.31 -16.37
CA SER A 20 -33.38 -18.98 -16.69
C SER A 20 -32.17 -18.19 -16.17
N LEU A 21 -32.19 -16.85 -16.25
CA LEU A 21 -31.20 -15.96 -15.63
C LEU A 21 -31.21 -16.04 -14.10
N TYR A 22 -32.40 -16.13 -13.50
CA TYR A 22 -32.53 -16.30 -12.06
C TYR A 22 -31.93 -17.64 -11.60
N LEU A 23 -32.26 -18.74 -12.31
CA LEU A 23 -31.73 -20.07 -12.00
C LEU A 23 -30.24 -20.21 -12.31
N SER A 24 -29.70 -19.55 -13.35
CA SER A 24 -28.26 -19.56 -13.62
C SER A 24 -27.47 -18.75 -12.59
N SER A 25 -28.08 -17.73 -11.97
CA SER A 25 -27.45 -16.96 -10.89
C SER A 25 -27.24 -17.75 -9.60
N GLU A 26 -27.98 -18.85 -9.41
CA GLU A 26 -27.81 -19.74 -8.25
C GLU A 26 -26.72 -20.80 -8.45
N SER A 27 -26.34 -21.12 -9.69
CA SER A 27 -25.46 -22.26 -9.99
C SER A 27 -23.98 -21.92 -10.19
N ASP A 28 -23.62 -20.66 -10.43
CA ASP A 28 -22.23 -20.26 -10.64
C ASP A 28 -21.68 -19.49 -9.41
N ASP A 29 -20.72 -20.12 -8.72
CA ASP A 29 -19.74 -19.52 -7.78
C ASP A 29 -20.16 -19.04 -6.37
N PHE A 30 -21.20 -19.61 -5.74
CA PHE A 30 -21.55 -19.27 -4.35
C PHE A 30 -20.89 -20.12 -3.24
N ASN A 31 -20.01 -21.08 -3.55
CA ASN A 31 -19.39 -21.93 -2.51
C ASN A 31 -18.03 -21.47 -2.00
N ASN A 32 -17.36 -20.51 -2.67
CA ASN A 32 -16.10 -19.93 -2.16
C ASN A 32 -16.29 -18.55 -1.48
N SER A 33 -17.42 -17.87 -1.69
CA SER A 33 -17.68 -16.53 -1.15
C SER A 33 -18.37 -16.52 0.22
N THR A 34 -19.01 -17.63 0.62
CA THR A 34 -19.75 -17.77 1.89
C THR A 34 -18.85 -17.71 3.13
N ASN A 35 -17.59 -18.14 3.03
CA ASN A 35 -16.65 -18.04 4.15
C ASN A 35 -16.10 -16.62 4.38
N PHE A 36 -16.10 -15.76 3.35
CA PHE A 36 -15.62 -14.38 3.50
C PHE A 36 -16.74 -13.44 3.96
N SER A 37 -17.95 -13.61 3.41
CA SER A 37 -19.12 -12.79 3.75
C SER A 37 -19.64 -13.06 5.18
N SER A 38 -19.46 -14.27 5.71
CA SER A 38 -19.86 -14.61 7.09
C SER A 38 -18.97 -13.98 8.19
N ARG A 39 -17.80 -13.43 7.83
CA ARG A 39 -16.89 -12.76 8.77
C ARG A 39 -17.04 -11.24 8.81
N LEU A 40 -17.64 -10.64 7.79
CA LEU A 40 -17.73 -9.18 7.68
C LEU A 40 -19.13 -8.71 8.07
N VAL A 41 -19.20 -7.83 9.06
CA VAL A 41 -20.45 -7.19 9.48
C VAL A 41 -21.05 -6.42 8.29
N PRO A 42 -22.34 -6.63 7.94
CA PRO A 42 -23.00 -5.87 6.89
C PRO A 42 -22.89 -4.36 7.10
N VAL A 43 -22.77 -3.58 6.01
CA VAL A 43 -22.47 -2.14 6.10
C VAL A 43 -23.44 -1.38 7.02
N TRP A 44 -24.74 -1.69 6.95
CA TRP A 44 -25.77 -1.07 7.78
C TRP A 44 -25.70 -1.50 9.26
N GLU A 45 -25.11 -2.65 9.58
CA GLU A 45 -24.92 -3.14 10.95
C GLU A 45 -23.62 -2.64 11.59
N ARG A 46 -22.67 -2.13 10.79
CA ARG A 46 -21.37 -1.64 11.29
C ARG A 46 -21.52 -0.50 12.28
N VAL A 47 -22.55 0.36 12.15
CA VAL A 47 -22.79 1.47 13.08
C VAL A 47 -22.98 1.02 14.54
N ASN A 48 -23.40 -0.22 14.75
CA ASN A 48 -23.62 -0.79 16.09
C ASN A 48 -22.37 -1.50 16.64
N GLN A 49 -21.25 -1.52 15.90
CA GLN A 49 -20.03 -2.15 16.36
C GLN A 49 -19.34 -1.30 17.45
N PRO A 50 -18.67 -1.94 18.42
CA PRO A 50 -17.99 -1.24 19.51
C PRO A 50 -16.64 -0.66 19.03
N PHE A 51 -16.68 0.25 18.05
CA PHE A 51 -15.47 0.89 17.54
C PHE A 51 -14.81 1.71 18.64
N ASN A 52 -13.50 1.52 18.81
CA ASN A 52 -12.70 2.43 19.59
C ASN A 52 -12.45 3.71 18.79
N THR A 53 -13.02 4.82 19.25
CA THR A 53 -12.91 6.14 18.61
C THR A 53 -12.10 7.15 19.44
N THR A 54 -11.41 6.70 20.49
CA THR A 54 -10.64 7.61 21.38
C THR A 54 -9.25 7.97 20.83
N GLY A 55 -8.76 7.22 19.84
CA GLY A 55 -7.46 7.46 19.22
C GLY A 55 -7.47 8.56 18.16
N SER A 56 -6.29 9.01 17.74
CA SER A 56 -6.10 9.99 16.65
C SER A 56 -6.18 9.36 15.25
N TYR A 57 -6.19 8.03 15.16
CA TYR A 57 -6.33 7.25 13.93
C TYR A 57 -7.12 5.97 14.19
N SER A 58 -7.58 5.33 13.12
CA SER A 58 -8.30 4.06 13.18
C SER A 58 -7.36 2.88 13.45
N TYR A 59 -7.91 1.84 14.08
CA TYR A 59 -7.22 0.57 14.29
C TYR A 59 -7.92 -0.55 13.53
N THR A 60 -7.15 -1.58 13.19
CA THR A 60 -7.65 -2.88 12.79
C THR A 60 -8.54 -3.46 13.90
N LEU A 61 -9.62 -4.15 13.52
CA LEU A 61 -10.58 -4.72 14.48
C LEU A 61 -9.97 -5.85 15.30
N GLU A 62 -9.09 -6.61 14.69
CA GLU A 62 -8.34 -7.69 15.32
C GLU A 62 -6.92 -7.24 15.58
N LYS A 63 -6.39 -7.59 16.75
CA LYS A 63 -4.98 -7.35 17.05
C LYS A 63 -4.13 -8.30 16.21
N GLY A 64 -3.12 -7.74 15.53
CA GLY A 64 -2.16 -8.55 14.79
C GLY A 64 -1.35 -9.48 15.70
N GLN A 65 -0.84 -10.56 15.10
CA GLN A 65 -0.18 -11.66 15.81
C GLN A 65 1.31 -11.42 16.08
N TYR A 66 1.94 -10.48 15.38
CA TYR A 66 3.38 -10.24 15.46
C TYR A 66 3.71 -8.98 16.26
N ASP A 67 4.83 -9.03 16.99
CA ASP A 67 5.42 -7.84 17.59
C ASP A 67 6.18 -7.02 16.54
N ILE A 68 6.36 -5.72 16.82
CA ILE A 68 7.06 -4.78 15.94
C ILE A 68 8.56 -4.77 16.30
N ILE A 69 9.43 -4.95 15.31
CA ILE A 69 10.88 -4.77 15.40
C ILE A 69 11.26 -3.52 14.61
N GLY A 70 12.14 -2.68 15.16
CA GLY A 70 12.65 -1.47 14.51
C GLY A 70 12.62 -0.25 15.44
N PRO A 71 12.93 0.94 14.90
CA PRO A 71 13.33 1.20 13.52
C PRO A 71 14.73 0.63 13.20
N GLU A 72 14.91 0.12 11.99
CA GLU A 72 16.23 0.00 11.35
C GLU A 72 16.48 1.25 10.49
N SER A 73 17.69 1.79 10.55
CA SER A 73 18.11 2.94 9.76
C SER A 73 18.88 2.49 8.53
N VAL A 74 18.38 2.82 7.34
CA VAL A 74 18.91 2.31 6.07
C VAL A 74 19.20 3.47 5.12
N PHE A 75 20.38 3.44 4.49
CA PHE A 75 20.75 4.32 3.39
C PHE A 75 20.84 3.52 2.11
N ILE A 76 20.20 4.01 1.05
CA ILE A 76 20.11 3.35 -0.25
C ILE A 76 20.82 4.22 -1.27
N ASP A 77 21.78 3.63 -1.97
CA ASP A 77 22.48 4.28 -3.07
C ASP A 77 21.55 4.46 -4.26
N VAL A 78 21.65 5.63 -4.90
CA VAL A 78 20.83 6.01 -6.06
C VAL A 78 21.74 6.44 -7.19
N GLU A 79 21.52 5.89 -8.38
CA GLU A 79 22.24 6.32 -9.58
C GLU A 79 21.54 7.53 -10.20
N LEU A 80 22.27 8.63 -10.35
CA LEU A 80 21.78 9.85 -10.98
C LEU A 80 22.76 10.32 -12.07
N PRO A 81 22.29 10.93 -13.17
CA PRO A 81 23.19 11.47 -14.18
C PRO A 81 23.96 12.67 -13.62
N SER A 82 25.21 12.84 -14.05
CA SER A 82 26.07 13.93 -13.58
C SER A 82 25.51 15.35 -13.83
N SER A 83 24.50 15.47 -14.69
CA SER A 83 23.75 16.72 -14.91
C SER A 83 22.92 17.16 -13.69
N GLU A 84 22.59 16.24 -12.77
CA GLU A 84 21.85 16.55 -11.54
C GLU A 84 22.70 17.35 -10.53
N LEU A 85 24.02 17.36 -10.67
CA LEU A 85 24.93 18.02 -9.72
C LEU A 85 24.69 17.49 -8.28
N GLY A 86 24.89 18.35 -7.26
CA GLY A 86 24.67 17.97 -5.86
C GLY A 86 25.50 16.76 -5.46
N CYS A 87 24.83 15.70 -4.98
CA CYS A 87 25.46 14.44 -4.58
C CYS A 87 26.21 13.72 -5.72
N THR A 88 25.89 13.99 -6.99
CA THR A 88 26.61 13.36 -8.14
C THR A 88 28.02 13.91 -8.30
N ILE A 89 28.34 15.06 -7.70
CA ILE A 89 29.70 15.60 -7.70
C ILE A 89 30.62 14.78 -6.77
N THR A 90 30.03 14.15 -5.75
CA THR A 90 30.74 13.36 -4.74
C THR A 90 30.54 11.86 -4.92
N ASP A 91 29.80 11.42 -5.94
CA ASP A 91 29.43 10.02 -6.19
C ASP A 91 28.83 9.30 -4.96
N ASP A 92 27.99 10.01 -4.19
CA ASP A 92 27.46 9.52 -2.90
C ASP A 92 25.95 9.78 -2.76
N CYS A 93 25.18 9.68 -3.84
CA CYS A 93 23.74 9.94 -3.82
C CYS A 93 22.99 8.88 -3.02
N LYS A 94 22.35 9.29 -1.91
CA LYS A 94 21.67 8.39 -0.97
C LYS A 94 20.32 8.91 -0.51
N VAL A 95 19.32 8.05 -0.59
CA VAL A 95 18.05 8.22 0.14
C VAL A 95 18.07 7.43 1.44
N HIS A 96 17.39 7.94 2.45
CA HIS A 96 17.31 7.37 3.79
C HIS A 96 15.90 6.87 4.09
N LEU A 97 15.80 5.77 4.83
CA LEU A 97 14.54 5.29 5.37
C LEU A 97 14.68 4.75 6.80
N GLY A 98 13.57 4.83 7.53
CA GLY A 98 13.31 4.02 8.71
C GLY A 98 12.46 2.81 8.37
N LEU A 99 12.86 1.63 8.83
CA LEU A 99 12.19 0.37 8.54
C LEU A 99 11.71 -0.32 9.81
N TRP A 100 10.43 -0.71 9.82
CA TRP A 100 9.84 -1.56 10.84
C TRP A 100 9.41 -2.89 10.22
N VAL A 101 9.77 -3.99 10.88
CA VAL A 101 9.48 -5.34 10.41
C VAL A 101 8.75 -6.15 11.49
N PRO A 102 7.86 -7.07 11.10
CA PRO A 102 7.19 -7.97 12.03
C PRO A 102 8.16 -9.04 12.55
N ASN A 103 8.02 -9.42 13.81
CA ASN A 103 8.71 -10.56 14.39
C ASN A 103 8.11 -11.90 13.90
N VAL A 104 8.37 -12.23 12.63
CA VAL A 104 7.92 -13.47 11.97
C VAL A 104 8.92 -14.61 12.16
N PRO A 105 8.47 -15.89 12.02
CA PRO A 105 9.39 -17.02 12.01
C PRO A 105 10.47 -16.88 10.93
N ASN A 106 11.68 -17.36 11.24
CA ASN A 106 12.82 -17.27 10.33
C ASN A 106 12.51 -17.89 8.95
N GLY A 107 12.94 -17.21 7.88
CA GLY A 107 12.67 -17.60 6.49
C GLY A 107 11.30 -17.20 5.94
N THR A 108 10.43 -16.59 6.77
CA THR A 108 9.17 -16.01 6.29
C THR A 108 9.46 -14.79 5.41
N LYS A 109 8.91 -14.79 4.19
CA LYS A 109 8.98 -13.65 3.28
C LYS A 109 7.77 -12.75 3.48
N ILE A 110 7.98 -11.44 3.61
CA ILE A 110 6.91 -10.48 3.94
C ILE A 110 6.76 -9.39 2.88
N PRO A 111 5.53 -8.89 2.63
CA PRO A 111 5.29 -7.72 1.79
C PRO A 111 5.68 -6.42 2.52
N VAL A 112 5.90 -5.35 1.75
CA VAL A 112 6.29 -4.03 2.27
C VAL A 112 5.23 -2.98 1.93
N ILE A 113 4.94 -2.08 2.87
CA ILE A 113 4.22 -0.84 2.63
C ILE A 113 5.17 0.33 2.90
N ALA A 114 5.36 1.23 1.94
CA ALA A 114 6.19 2.40 2.10
C ALA A 114 5.35 3.69 2.07
N ASP A 115 5.68 4.61 2.97
CA ASP A 115 5.25 6.01 2.94
C ASP A 115 6.45 6.87 2.57
N VAL A 116 6.43 7.44 1.37
CA VAL A 116 7.57 8.14 0.78
C VAL A 116 7.23 9.61 0.65
N GLY A 117 8.01 10.46 1.30
CA GLY A 117 7.66 11.87 1.42
C GLY A 117 8.76 12.76 1.99
N PRO A 118 8.54 14.09 1.96
CA PRO A 118 9.52 15.08 2.41
C PRO A 118 9.38 15.46 3.88
N TYR A 119 8.47 14.81 4.59
CA TYR A 119 7.95 15.30 5.86
C TYR A 119 8.66 14.72 7.10
N TYR A 120 9.86 14.18 6.90
CA TYR A 120 10.72 13.69 7.96
C TYR A 120 11.79 14.75 8.26
N ASP A 121 11.93 15.11 9.53
CA ASP A 121 12.69 16.29 10.01
C ASP A 121 12.23 17.64 9.44
N ASP A 122 10.97 17.75 9.02
CA ASP A 122 10.35 18.99 8.51
C ASP A 122 9.68 19.85 9.59
N GLY A 123 9.77 19.42 10.86
CA GLY A 123 9.01 19.96 11.99
C GLY A 123 8.08 18.94 12.67
N ASP A 124 7.94 17.73 12.12
CA ASP A 124 7.33 16.57 12.80
C ASP A 124 8.40 15.73 13.53
N VAL A 125 8.80 14.60 12.95
CA VAL A 125 9.79 13.67 13.51
C VAL A 125 10.75 13.17 12.44
N ASP A 126 11.88 12.60 12.85
CA ASP A 126 12.80 11.93 11.95
C ASP A 126 12.18 10.65 11.33
N ALA A 127 12.79 10.14 10.26
CA ALA A 127 12.29 8.94 9.58
C ALA A 127 12.38 7.66 10.43
N LEU A 128 13.12 7.66 11.54
CA LEU A 128 13.26 6.53 12.46
C LEU A 128 12.21 6.56 13.58
N THR A 129 11.42 7.63 13.67
CA THR A 129 10.36 7.77 14.65
C THR A 129 9.01 7.60 13.95
N PRO A 130 8.07 6.82 14.49
CA PRO A 130 6.74 6.68 13.88
C PRO A 130 6.07 8.05 13.74
N ALA A 131 5.91 8.51 12.49
CA ALA A 131 5.42 9.86 12.20
C ALA A 131 3.98 10.06 12.66
N ASN A 132 3.65 11.25 13.16
CA ASN A 132 2.29 11.57 13.63
C ASN A 132 1.27 11.68 12.50
N ARG A 133 1.74 11.57 11.25
CA ARG A 133 0.97 11.52 10.01
C ARG A 133 0.55 10.07 9.70
N LEU A 134 0.89 9.54 8.52
CA LEU A 134 0.54 8.17 8.14
C LEU A 134 1.43 7.12 8.81
N GLY A 135 2.70 7.44 9.06
CA GLY A 135 3.71 6.54 9.63
C GLY A 135 3.23 5.71 10.83
N LYS A 136 2.85 6.36 11.93
CA LYS A 136 2.38 5.65 13.14
C LYS A 136 1.13 4.80 12.89
N PHE A 137 0.18 5.31 12.11
CA PHE A 137 -1.02 4.55 11.71
C PHE A 137 -0.65 3.28 10.94
N LEU A 138 0.27 3.36 9.98
CA LEU A 138 0.71 2.23 9.17
C LEU A 138 1.51 1.24 10.01
N ILE A 139 2.47 1.71 10.80
CA ILE A 139 3.34 0.86 11.62
C ILE A 139 2.51 0.05 12.61
N GLU A 140 1.62 0.69 13.37
CA GLU A 140 0.85 0.00 14.41
C GLU A 140 -0.25 -0.91 13.86
N ASN A 141 -0.76 -0.65 12.65
CA ASN A 141 -1.80 -1.50 12.05
C ASN A 141 -1.25 -2.60 11.15
N MET A 142 -0.20 -2.33 10.38
CA MET A 142 0.25 -3.23 9.31
C MET A 142 1.36 -4.16 9.79
N VAL A 143 2.28 -3.66 10.63
CA VAL A 143 3.40 -4.50 11.12
C VAL A 143 2.90 -5.70 11.92
N PRO A 144 1.98 -5.54 12.90
CA PRO A 144 1.46 -6.70 13.62
C PRO A 144 0.73 -7.74 12.73
N HIS A 145 0.32 -7.34 11.52
CA HIS A 145 -0.34 -8.20 10.53
C HIS A 145 0.62 -8.81 9.49
N GLY A 146 1.93 -8.64 9.65
CA GLY A 146 2.94 -9.30 8.82
C GLY A 146 3.42 -8.48 7.63
N TYR A 147 3.21 -7.17 7.61
CA TYR A 147 3.79 -6.26 6.62
C TYR A 147 5.02 -5.57 7.20
N ALA A 148 6.09 -5.43 6.43
CA ALA A 148 7.09 -4.42 6.75
C ALA A 148 6.53 -3.03 6.42
N VAL A 149 6.90 -2.02 7.20
CA VAL A 149 6.54 -0.61 6.94
C VAL A 149 7.80 0.23 6.86
N ALA A 150 7.95 1.01 5.79
CA ALA A 150 9.08 1.92 5.59
C ALA A 150 8.63 3.38 5.53
N GLN A 151 9.33 4.25 6.24
CA GLN A 151 9.22 5.70 6.14
C GLN A 151 10.42 6.21 5.35
N VAL A 152 10.22 6.62 4.09
CA VAL A 152 11.32 6.97 3.18
C VAL A 152 11.35 8.48 2.97
N SER A 153 12.49 9.10 3.29
CA SER A 153 12.72 10.52 3.01
C SER A 153 13.12 10.70 1.55
N VAL A 154 12.40 11.55 0.81
CA VAL A 154 12.86 11.97 -0.53
C VAL A 154 14.15 12.78 -0.43
N PHE A 155 14.89 12.93 -1.53
CA PHE A 155 16.11 13.73 -1.55
C PHE A 155 15.92 15.14 -1.00
N GLY A 156 16.94 15.65 -0.33
CA GLY A 156 16.96 16.95 0.32
C GLY A 156 16.15 17.05 1.62
N THR A 157 15.63 15.94 2.14
CA THR A 157 14.80 15.88 3.36
C THR A 157 15.25 14.76 4.29
N GLY A 158 14.90 14.85 5.58
CA GLY A 158 15.39 13.91 6.58
C GLY A 158 16.91 13.77 6.55
N MET A 159 17.39 12.53 6.49
CA MET A 159 18.80 12.21 6.30
C MET A 159 19.17 11.90 4.84
N SER A 160 18.24 12.01 3.89
CA SER A 160 18.54 11.89 2.46
C SER A 160 19.32 13.10 1.99
N ASN A 161 20.40 12.88 1.22
CA ASN A 161 21.22 13.97 0.73
C ASN A 161 20.65 14.56 -0.57
N HIS A 162 21.48 15.17 -1.41
CA HIS A 162 21.07 15.84 -2.65
C HIS A 162 20.11 17.03 -2.41
N CYS A 163 19.75 17.72 -3.48
CA CYS A 163 18.74 18.78 -3.45
C CYS A 163 17.35 18.16 -3.57
N MET A 164 16.36 18.79 -2.93
CA MET A 164 14.97 18.44 -3.14
C MET A 164 14.52 18.91 -4.53
N ASP A 165 13.92 18.02 -5.31
CA ASP A 165 13.51 18.24 -6.69
C ASP A 165 12.09 17.70 -6.90
N PHE A 166 11.10 18.48 -6.48
CA PHE A 166 9.71 18.03 -6.41
C PHE A 166 9.21 17.49 -7.76
N MET A 167 8.86 16.19 -7.77
CA MET A 167 8.48 15.45 -8.97
C MET A 167 9.50 15.48 -10.11
N GLY A 168 10.73 15.88 -9.86
CA GLY A 168 11.80 15.89 -10.84
C GLY A 168 12.53 14.54 -10.89
N LEU A 169 13.59 14.47 -11.70
CA LEU A 169 14.25 13.20 -12.01
C LEU A 169 14.88 12.57 -10.77
N SER A 170 15.59 13.36 -9.96
CA SER A 170 16.29 12.83 -8.80
C SER A 170 15.33 12.24 -7.76
N GLU A 171 14.21 12.90 -7.49
CA GLU A 171 13.17 12.38 -6.60
C GLU A 171 12.57 11.07 -7.13
N GLN A 172 12.22 11.03 -8.42
CA GLN A 172 11.67 9.85 -9.08
C GLN A 172 12.63 8.64 -8.97
N GLU A 173 13.92 8.84 -9.27
CA GLU A 173 14.92 7.79 -9.17
C GLU A 173 15.20 7.36 -7.73
N GLY A 174 15.19 8.31 -6.77
CA GLY A 174 15.29 8.00 -5.35
C GLY A 174 14.13 7.11 -4.86
N ILE A 175 12.91 7.41 -5.29
CA ILE A 175 11.73 6.58 -5.00
C ILE A 175 11.88 5.18 -5.63
N ASN A 176 12.29 5.12 -6.90
CA ASN A 176 12.48 3.86 -7.62
C ASN A 176 13.58 2.97 -7.00
N ALA A 177 14.68 3.57 -6.57
CA ALA A 177 15.75 2.90 -5.84
C ALA A 177 15.24 2.35 -4.50
N ALA A 178 14.44 3.12 -3.77
CA ALA A 178 13.83 2.67 -2.52
C ALA A 178 12.91 1.46 -2.72
N VAL A 179 12.03 1.49 -3.74
CA VAL A 179 11.17 0.35 -4.09
C VAL A 179 11.99 -0.89 -4.43
N THR A 180 13.01 -0.74 -5.26
CA THR A 180 13.90 -1.84 -5.67
C THR A 180 14.60 -2.45 -4.46
N TRP A 181 15.16 -1.61 -3.58
CA TRP A 181 15.82 -2.08 -2.37
C TRP A 181 14.85 -2.85 -1.48
N LEU A 182 13.67 -2.29 -1.18
CA LEU A 182 12.65 -2.95 -0.35
C LEU A 182 12.13 -4.27 -0.95
N GLY A 183 12.08 -4.38 -2.29
CA GLY A 183 11.64 -5.58 -3.00
C GLY A 183 12.69 -6.69 -3.09
N THR A 184 13.98 -6.37 -2.93
CA THR A 184 15.08 -7.30 -3.19
C THR A 184 15.73 -7.91 -1.94
N GLN A 185 15.37 -7.44 -0.75
CA GLN A 185 15.94 -7.96 0.49
C GLN A 185 15.60 -9.43 0.73
N GLU A 186 16.48 -10.17 1.42
CA GLU A 186 16.26 -11.59 1.72
C GLU A 186 15.03 -11.87 2.58
N TRP A 187 14.50 -10.90 3.31
CA TRP A 187 13.25 -11.05 4.07
C TRP A 187 12.01 -10.63 3.26
N SER A 188 12.20 -9.94 2.13
CA SER A 188 11.10 -9.43 1.31
C SER A 188 10.51 -10.52 0.42
N ASN A 189 9.18 -10.49 0.24
CA ASN A 189 8.50 -11.35 -0.74
C ASN A 189 8.46 -10.75 -2.16
N GLY A 190 9.11 -9.59 -2.35
CA GLY A 190 9.18 -8.91 -3.64
C GLY A 190 8.02 -7.97 -3.95
N ASN A 191 6.98 -7.90 -3.11
CA ASN A 191 5.84 -6.99 -3.32
C ASN A 191 5.96 -5.77 -2.39
N VAL A 192 6.05 -4.58 -2.98
CA VAL A 192 6.17 -3.30 -2.30
C VAL A 192 5.00 -2.41 -2.74
N GLY A 193 4.17 -1.98 -1.80
CA GLY A 193 3.13 -0.97 -2.05
C GLY A 193 3.55 0.39 -1.53
N ILE A 194 3.32 1.46 -2.30
CA ILE A 194 3.47 2.84 -1.81
C ILE A 194 2.09 3.43 -1.52
N VAL A 195 1.96 4.08 -0.37
CA VAL A 195 0.76 4.80 0.04
C VAL A 195 1.13 6.21 0.48
N GLY A 196 0.20 7.15 0.36
CA GLY A 196 0.45 8.51 0.81
C GLY A 196 -0.72 9.46 0.59
N LYS A 197 -0.62 10.65 1.16
CA LYS A 197 -1.60 11.75 1.01
C LYS A 197 -0.85 13.05 0.75
N SER A 198 -1.46 13.96 -0.02
CA SER A 198 -0.84 15.25 -0.34
C SER A 198 0.44 15.04 -1.15
N TYR A 199 1.61 15.49 -0.68
CA TYR A 199 2.88 15.26 -1.37
C TYR A 199 3.18 13.77 -1.44
N ASP A 200 3.07 13.05 -0.33
CA ASP A 200 3.25 11.59 -0.29
C ASP A 200 2.25 10.88 -1.21
N GLY A 201 1.13 11.54 -1.55
CA GLY A 201 0.17 11.03 -2.52
C GLY A 201 0.62 11.14 -3.98
N THR A 202 1.63 11.95 -4.29
CA THR A 202 2.23 12.03 -5.64
C THR A 202 3.28 10.94 -5.85
N THR A 203 3.96 10.50 -4.80
CA THR A 203 5.09 9.56 -4.89
C THR A 203 4.70 8.15 -5.40
N PRO A 204 3.50 7.59 -5.14
CA PRO A 204 3.05 6.37 -5.82
C PRO A 204 2.98 6.51 -7.34
N TRP A 205 2.56 7.68 -7.85
CA TRP A 205 2.49 7.92 -9.30
C TRP A 205 3.88 8.02 -9.93
N GLN A 206 4.83 8.63 -9.21
CA GLN A 206 6.24 8.70 -9.61
C GLN A 206 6.88 7.31 -9.65
N ALA A 207 6.57 6.44 -8.69
CA ALA A 207 7.05 5.05 -8.72
C ALA A 207 6.42 4.25 -9.87
N ALA A 208 5.10 4.40 -10.09
CA ALA A 208 4.35 3.61 -11.06
C ALA A 208 4.81 3.81 -12.52
N MET A 209 5.33 4.98 -12.87
CA MET A 209 5.78 5.25 -14.24
C MET A 209 7.04 4.45 -14.65
N PHE A 210 7.81 3.91 -13.70
CA PHE A 210 9.00 3.10 -14.01
C PHE A 210 8.67 1.66 -14.43
N GLY A 211 7.47 1.15 -14.12
CA GLY A 211 7.15 -0.26 -14.33
C GLY A 211 8.06 -1.21 -13.53
N ASN A 212 8.48 -0.78 -12.34
CA ASN A 212 9.33 -1.56 -11.44
C ASN A 212 8.65 -2.91 -11.11
N PRO A 213 9.32 -4.07 -11.27
CA PRO A 213 8.70 -5.37 -11.02
C PRO A 213 8.33 -5.63 -9.55
N HIS A 214 8.79 -4.79 -8.63
CA HIS A 214 8.50 -4.89 -7.21
C HIS A 214 7.36 -3.99 -6.73
N LEU A 215 6.78 -3.16 -7.60
CA LEU A 215 5.68 -2.24 -7.27
C LEU A 215 4.30 -2.78 -7.63
#